data_AF-A0A7C9EJR0-F1
#
_entry.id   AF-A0A7C9EJR0-F1
#
_cell.length_a   1.000
_cell.length_b   1.000
_cell.length_c   1.000
_cell.angle_alpha   90.00
_cell.angle_beta   90.00
_cell.angle_gamma   90.00
#
_symmetry.space_group_name_H-M   'P 1'
#
loop_
_entity.id
_entity.type
_entity.pdbx_description
1 polymer ?
#
loop_
_entity_poly.entity_id
_entity_poly.type
_entity_poly.pdbx_seq_one_letter_code
_entity_poly.pdbx_strand_id
1 'polypeptide(L)'
;SRSKTEYLHCRFSADEGGVASEVAIEGAIIPRVERFRYLGSIIQGNGEIDEDINHRIKVGWQKWKNASGVLCDRRIPLRLKGRVYRMVVRPALLYGAECWPIK
;
A
#
# COMPACT_ATOMS: atom_id res chain seq x y z
N SER A 1 3.14 19.43 17.38
CA SER A 1 2.07 18.49 16.98
C SER A 1 1.80 18.70 15.51
N ARG A 2 2.23 17.80 14.63
CA ARG A 2 2.01 17.94 13.17
C ARG A 2 0.55 17.56 12.91
N SER A 3 -0.18 18.38 12.15
CA SER A 3 -1.54 18.09 11.68
C SER A 3 -1.55 16.73 10.98
N LYS A 4 -1.94 15.68 11.71
CA LYS A 4 -1.91 14.27 11.25
C LYS A 4 -3.04 13.97 10.25
N THR A 5 -4.00 14.88 10.15
CA THR A 5 -5.19 14.72 9.32
C THR A 5 -4.92 15.29 7.94
N GLU A 6 -5.03 14.43 6.94
CA GLU A 6 -5.00 14.74 5.52
C GLU A 6 -6.14 13.95 4.86
N TYR A 7 -6.60 14.37 3.68
CA TYR A 7 -7.67 13.67 2.98
C TYR A 7 -7.32 13.41 1.51
N LEU A 8 -7.82 12.30 0.99
CA LEU A 8 -7.76 11.97 -0.43
C LEU A 8 -9.17 12.07 -1.02
N HIS A 9 -9.28 12.70 -2.18
CA HIS A 9 -10.51 12.73 -2.97
C HIS A 9 -10.28 12.02 -4.29
N CYS A 10 -10.91 10.86 -4.46
CA CYS A 10 -10.88 10.09 -5.69
C CYS A 10 -12.11 10.42 -6.54
N ARG A 11 -11.91 10.94 -7.76
CA ARG A 11 -13.01 11.14 -8.71
C ARG A 11 -13.25 9.85 -9.49
N PHE A 12 -14.26 9.09 -9.06
CA PHE A 12 -14.66 7.85 -9.75
C PHE A 12 -15.81 8.06 -10.75
N SER A 13 -16.41 9.25 -10.81
CA SER A 13 -17.50 9.60 -11.75
C SER A 13 -17.06 10.68 -12.75
N ALA A 14 -17.50 10.53 -14.00
CA ALA A 14 -17.15 11.40 -15.13
C ALA A 14 -17.96 12.72 -15.19
N ASP A 15 -18.91 12.94 -14.28
CA ASP A 15 -19.84 14.06 -14.37
C ASP A 15 -19.33 15.33 -13.67
N GLU A 16 -19.11 16.33 -14.53
CA GLU A 16 -19.15 17.79 -14.40
C GLU A 16 -18.37 18.54 -13.30
N GLY A 17 -17.39 19.33 -13.77
CA GLY A 17 -17.33 20.79 -13.54
C GLY A 17 -17.17 21.37 -12.13
N GLY A 18 -17.26 20.55 -11.07
CA GLY A 18 -17.23 21.03 -9.69
C GLY A 18 -15.82 21.36 -9.23
N VAL A 19 -15.60 22.61 -8.80
CA VAL A 19 -14.40 23.04 -8.08
C VAL A 19 -14.14 22.05 -6.93
N ALA A 20 -12.90 21.57 -6.81
CA ALA A 20 -12.51 20.68 -5.73
C ALA A 20 -12.88 21.35 -4.39
N SER A 21 -13.94 20.87 -3.74
CA SER A 21 -14.40 21.46 -2.49
C SER A 21 -13.38 21.16 -1.41
N GLU A 22 -12.88 22.23 -0.79
CA GLU A 22 -11.95 22.13 0.33
C GLU A 22 -12.69 21.54 1.54
N VAL A 23 -12.08 20.55 2.18
CA VAL A 23 -12.63 19.94 3.39
C VAL A 23 -12.11 20.70 4.60
N ALA A 24 -13.01 21.27 5.40
CA ALA A 24 -12.68 21.94 6.65
C ALA A 24 -13.25 21.17 7.85
N ILE A 25 -12.44 21.01 8.90
CA ILE A 25 -12.89 20.53 10.21
C ILE A 25 -12.67 21.65 11.21
N GLU A 26 -13.72 22.03 11.95
CA GLU A 26 -13.66 23.10 12.96
C GLU A 26 -13.11 24.44 12.40
N GLY A 27 -13.39 24.73 11.12
CA GLY A 27 -12.90 25.92 10.43
C GLY A 27 -11.44 25.82 9.94
N ALA A 28 -10.74 24.73 10.21
CA ALA A 28 -9.40 24.47 9.68
C ALA A 28 -9.46 23.66 8.39
N ILE A 29 -8.89 24.20 7.31
CA ILE A 29 -8.78 23.52 6.01
C ILE A 29 -7.77 22.37 6.13
N ILE A 30 -8.20 21.17 5.74
CA ILE A 30 -7.37 19.97 5.78
C ILE A 30 -6.57 19.87 4.47
N PRO A 31 -5.28 19.48 4.52
CA PRO A 31 -4.52 19.25 3.30
C PRO A 31 -5.11 18.09 2.50
N ARG A 32 -5.37 18.34 1.22
CA ARG A 32 -5.65 17.31 0.22
C ARG A 32 -4.36 16.67 -0.24
N VAL A 33 -4.34 15.35 -0.36
CA VAL A 33 -3.22 14.58 -0.93
C VAL A 33 -3.65 13.75 -2.13
N GLU A 34 -2.67 13.34 -2.94
CA GLU A 34 -2.87 12.47 -4.11
C GLU A 34 -2.61 10.99 -3.80
N ARG A 35 -1.87 10.72 -2.72
CA ARG A 35 -1.58 9.38 -2.22
C ARG A 35 -1.90 9.31 -0.74
N PHE A 36 -2.54 8.24 -0.33
CA PHE A 36 -2.99 8.08 1.04
C PHE A 36 -2.74 6.67 1.54
N ARG A 37 -2.16 6.54 2.73
CA ARG A 37 -1.98 5.22 3.36
C ARG A 37 -3.26 4.85 4.11
N TYR A 38 -3.93 3.81 3.64
CA TYR A 38 -5.12 3.25 4.28
C TYR A 38 -4.93 1.77 4.57
N LEU A 39 -5.05 1.39 5.85
CA LEU A 39 -4.88 -0.01 6.32
C LEU A 39 -3.59 -0.69 5.83
N GLY A 40 -2.54 0.10 5.59
CA GLY A 40 -1.25 -0.38 5.11
C GLY A 40 -1.09 -0.43 3.59
N SER A 41 -2.17 -0.26 2.80
CA SER A 41 -2.10 -0.06 1.34
C SER A 41 -2.00 1.42 0.99
N ILE A 42 -1.53 1.70 -0.22
CA ILE A 42 -1.46 3.05 -0.79
C ILE A 42 -2.61 3.22 -1.78
N ILE A 43 -3.49 4.17 -1.51
CA ILE A 43 -4.57 4.56 -2.42
C ILE A 43 -4.09 5.78 -3.21
N GLN A 44 -4.20 5.71 -4.54
CA GLN A 44 -3.90 6.83 -5.44
C GLN A 44 -5.18 7.50 -5.91
N GLY A 45 -5.17 8.83 -5.97
CA GLY A 45 -6.34 9.63 -6.36
C GLY A 45 -6.75 9.48 -7.83
N ASN A 46 -5.85 9.00 -8.69
CA ASN A 46 -6.11 8.69 -10.10
C ASN A 46 -6.74 7.30 -10.32
N GLY A 47 -6.89 6.48 -9.25
CA GLY A 47 -7.43 5.13 -9.34
C GLY A 47 -6.43 4.06 -9.79
N GLU A 48 -5.18 4.43 -10.08
CA GLU A 48 -4.14 3.47 -10.46
C GLU A 48 -3.60 2.70 -9.25
N ILE A 49 -2.98 1.55 -9.52
CA ILE A 49 -2.43 0.65 -8.49
C ILE A 49 -0.90 0.63 -8.41
N ASP A 50 -0.21 1.33 -9.31
CA ASP A 50 1.24 1.25 -9.43
C ASP A 50 1.99 1.64 -8.14
N GLU A 51 1.51 2.63 -7.37
CA GLU A 51 2.11 3.00 -6.08
C GLU A 51 1.91 1.91 -5.01
N ASP A 52 0.74 1.25 -4.95
CA ASP A 52 0.51 0.16 -4.00
C ASP A 52 1.36 -1.06 -4.36
N ILE A 53 1.43 -1.41 -5.64
CA ILE A 53 2.31 -2.48 -6.14
C ILE A 53 3.76 -2.21 -5.74
N ASN A 54 4.25 -1.00 -6.01
CA ASN A 54 5.61 -0.60 -5.63
C ASN A 54 5.82 -0.63 -4.12
N HIS A 55 4.83 -0.24 -3.34
CA HIS A 55 4.88 -0.33 -1.89
C HIS A 55 4.99 -1.79 -1.42
N ARG A 56 4.14 -2.68 -1.94
CA ARG A 56 4.11 -4.11 -1.59
C ARG A 56 5.39 -4.82 -2.02
N ILE A 57 5.94 -4.50 -3.18
CA ILE A 57 7.25 -5.02 -3.63
C ILE A 57 8.34 -4.64 -2.62
N LYS A 58 8.41 -3.37 -2.20
CA LYS A 58 9.40 -2.91 -1.21
C LYS A 58 9.22 -3.63 0.14
N VAL A 59 7.99 -3.77 0.61
CA VAL A 59 7.67 -4.46 1.87
C VAL A 59 8.03 -5.95 1.78
N GLY A 60 7.68 -6.62 0.68
CA GLY A 60 8.02 -8.01 0.40
C GLY A 60 9.53 -8.24 0.37
N TRP A 61 10.28 -7.36 -0.31
CA TRP A 61 11.75 -7.39 -0.32
C TRP A 61 12.35 -7.20 1.07
N GLN A 62 11.81 -6.28 1.87
CA GLN A 62 12.26 -6.09 3.24
C GLN A 62 12.04 -7.34 4.09
N LYS A 63 10.86 -7.98 3.97
CA LYS A 63 10.57 -9.24 4.68
C LYS A 63 11.45 -10.39 4.22
N TRP A 64 11.71 -10.49 2.92
CA TRP A 64 12.67 -11.46 2.37
C TRP A 64 14.08 -11.22 2.93
N LYS A 65 14.56 -9.97 2.94
CA LYS A 65 15.88 -9.60 3.46
C LYS A 65 16.01 -9.98 4.94
N ASN A 66 14.98 -9.72 5.74
CA ASN A 66 14.97 -10.12 7.15
C ASN A 66 14.99 -11.65 7.34
N ALA A 67 14.38 -12.41 6.43
CA ALA A 67 14.36 -13.87 6.46
C ALA A 67 15.54 -14.51 5.71
N SER A 68 16.44 -13.72 5.14
CA SER A 68 17.53 -14.20 4.27
C SER A 68 18.47 -15.19 4.98
N GLY A 69 18.69 -15.02 6.28
CA GLY A 69 19.46 -15.99 7.08
C GLY A 69 18.88 -17.40 7.04
N VAL A 70 17.55 -17.55 6.91
CA VAL A 70 16.91 -18.86 6.76
C VAL A 70 16.80 -19.27 5.28
N LEU A 71 16.42 -18.32 4.42
CA LEU A 71 16.14 -18.59 3.01
C LEU A 71 17.43 -18.89 2.21
N CYS A 72 18.54 -18.24 2.54
CA CYS A 72 19.80 -18.37 1.83
C CYS A 72 20.76 -19.41 2.46
N ASP A 73 20.48 -19.91 3.67
CA ASP A 73 21.33 -20.92 4.31
C ASP A 73 21.20 -22.27 3.62
N ARG A 74 22.32 -22.81 3.12
CA ARG A 74 22.38 -24.12 2.44
C ARG A 74 22.07 -25.30 3.36
N ARG A 75 22.24 -25.15 4.68
CA ARG A 75 22.00 -26.20 5.68
C ARG A 75 20.52 -26.42 5.94
N ILE A 76 19.67 -25.47 5.60
CA ILE A 76 18.24 -25.51 5.91
C ILE A 76 17.47 -26.25 4.81
N PRO A 77 16.64 -27.26 5.15
CA PRO A 77 15.86 -27.99 4.18
C PRO A 77 14.90 -27.09 3.39
N LEU A 78 14.75 -27.36 2.09
CA LEU A 78 13.88 -26.59 1.20
C LEU A 78 12.42 -26.53 1.69
N ARG A 79 11.93 -27.62 2.31
CA ARG A 79 10.59 -27.67 2.91
C ARG A 79 10.38 -26.59 3.98
N LEU A 80 11.39 -26.31 4.81
CA LEU A 80 11.30 -25.29 5.86
C LEU A 80 11.38 -23.88 5.25
N LYS A 81 12.28 -23.67 4.27
CA LYS A 81 12.36 -22.41 3.51
C LYS A 81 11.04 -22.07 2.84
N GLY A 82 10.39 -23.06 2.23
CA GLY A 82 9.07 -22.89 1.61
C GLY A 82 8.00 -22.44 2.62
N ARG A 83 8.02 -22.96 3.86
CA ARG A 83 7.10 -22.49 4.92
C ARG A 83 7.40 -21.05 5.31
N VAL A 84 8.66 -20.69 5.53
CA VAL A 84 9.06 -19.32 5.89
C VAL A 84 8.65 -18.34 4.79
N TYR A 85 8.92 -18.65 3.53
CA TYR A 85 8.48 -17.85 2.40
C TYR A 85 6.94 -17.65 2.42
N ARG A 86 6.18 -18.74 2.57
CA ARG A 86 4.71 -18.70 2.57
C ARG A 86 4.14 -17.89 3.74
N MET A 87 4.79 -17.92 4.91
CA MET A 87 4.29 -17.24 6.12
C MET A 87 4.75 -15.79 6.24
N VAL A 88 5.94 -15.44 5.73
CA VAL A 88 6.58 -14.15 6.01
C VAL A 88 6.63 -13.25 4.77
N VAL A 89 7.03 -13.80 3.63
CA VAL A 89 7.29 -13.01 2.42
C VAL A 89 6.01 -12.88 1.58
N ARG A 90 5.34 -14.01 1.31
CA ARG A 90 4.15 -14.06 0.46
C ARG A 90 3.01 -13.16 0.96
N PRO A 91 2.62 -13.16 2.26
CA PRO A 91 1.51 -12.32 2.71
C PRO A 91 1.86 -10.83 2.64
N ALA A 92 3.13 -10.48 2.88
CA ALA A 92 3.59 -9.10 2.82
C ALA A 92 3.59 -8.54 1.40
N LEU A 93 3.90 -9.39 0.42
CA LEU A 93 3.92 -9.04 -1.00
C LEU A 93 2.52 -9.01 -1.63
N LEU A 94 1.61 -9.89 -1.20
CA LEU A 94 0.30 -10.07 -1.83
C LEU A 94 -0.87 -9.38 -1.11
N TYR A 95 -0.66 -8.78 0.06
CA TYR A 95 -1.75 -8.12 0.77
C TYR A 95 -2.41 -7.05 -0.10
N GLY A 96 -3.73 -7.11 -0.24
CA GLY A 96 -4.52 -6.14 -0.99
C GLY A 96 -4.51 -6.36 -2.50
N ALA A 97 -3.80 -7.38 -3.00
CA ALA A 97 -3.74 -7.68 -4.43
C ALA A 97 -5.09 -8.18 -4.98
N GLU A 98 -5.91 -8.79 -4.13
CA GLU A 98 -7.29 -9.20 -4.44
C GLU A 98 -8.24 -8.01 -4.70
N CYS A 99 -7.86 -6.80 -4.26
CA CYS A 99 -8.63 -5.57 -4.45
C CYS A 99 -8.12 -4.72 -5.63
N TRP A 100 -7.08 -5.16 -6.33
CA TRP A 100 -6.57 -4.43 -7.48
C TRP A 100 -7.52 -4.59 -8.68
N PRO A 101 -7.86 -3.50 -9.39
CA PRO A 101 -8.61 -3.58 -10.64
C PRO A 101 -7.77 -4.31 -11.70
N ILE A 102 -8.45 -5.10 -12.52
CA ILE A 102 -7.84 -5.72 -13.70
C ILE A 102 -7.68 -4.61 -14.75
N LYS A 103 -6.44 -4.42 -15.21
CA LYS A 103 -6.14 -3.53 -16.34
C LYS A 103 -6.65 -4.11 -17.65
#